data_AF-A0A7V9RTL0-F1
#
_entry.id   AF-A0A7V9RTL0-F1
#
_cell.length_a   1.000
_cell.length_b   1.000
_cell.length_c   1.000
_cell.angle_alpha   90.00
_cell.angle_beta   90.00
_cell.angle_gamma   90.00
#
_symmetry.space_group_name_H-M   'P 1'
#
loop_
_entity.id
_entity.type
_entity.pdbx_description
1 polymer ?
#
loop_
_entity_poly.entity_id
_entity_poly.type
_entity_poly.pdbx_seq_one_letter_code
_entity_poly.pdbx_strand_id
1 'polypeptide(L)'
;MCPKFFFSLFIFGLLFLYSCKPKPAIAPLFELKENSGINFYNNIKNSRDFNVLTYRNFYNGGGVAIGDINSDGLADVFFTANMGPNKLYLNKGNLKFEDISEKAGFINKGKWATGVVMADINHDGLLDIYVCYAGYQKGIDQQNELYINNGISSSPSGEGRGDFSSSPLVERAGVRFTESAELYGLNDNGYTTHASFFDYDLDGDLDCFMINNSFIPVNTLNYANTRDLPSEEWPVADFLKGGGNRLLKNENGKYIDVTNETGIHSSLISFGLGVTVGDVNG
;
A
#
# COMPACT_ATOMS: atom_id res chain seq x y z
N MET A 1 56.40 -25.56 -58.31
CA MET A 1 55.43 -26.40 -57.59
C MET A 1 55.78 -26.38 -56.10
N CYS A 2 54.73 -26.29 -55.25
CA CYS A 2 54.63 -26.37 -53.78
C CYS A 2 55.83 -26.94 -52.99
N PRO A 3 56.15 -26.47 -51.76
CA PRO A 3 55.17 -26.26 -50.66
C PRO A 3 55.58 -25.17 -49.65
N LYS A 4 55.13 -23.92 -49.80
CA LYS A 4 55.23 -22.91 -48.71
C LYS A 4 53.90 -22.24 -48.36
N PHE A 5 52.87 -22.42 -49.20
CA PHE A 5 51.56 -21.81 -49.00
C PHE A 5 50.65 -22.60 -48.04
N PHE A 6 50.87 -23.90 -47.86
CA PHE A 6 49.99 -24.74 -47.03
C PHE A 6 50.25 -24.61 -45.52
N PHE A 7 51.46 -24.25 -45.09
CA PHE A 7 51.80 -24.17 -43.67
C PHE A 7 51.29 -22.87 -43.01
N SER A 8 51.17 -21.78 -43.78
CA SER A 8 50.67 -20.50 -43.28
C SER A 8 49.15 -20.48 -43.07
N LEU A 9 48.39 -21.30 -43.80
CA LEU A 9 46.93 -21.38 -43.65
C LEU A 9 46.51 -22.16 -42.40
N PHE A 10 47.35 -23.08 -41.91
CA PHE A 10 47.05 -23.90 -40.75
C PHE A 10 47.23 -23.15 -39.42
N ILE A 11 48.22 -22.24 -39.35
CA ILE A 11 48.47 -21.41 -38.16
C ILE A 11 47.40 -20.31 -38.02
N PHE A 12 46.86 -19.78 -39.12
CA PHE A 12 45.76 -18.82 -39.07
C PHE A 12 44.42 -19.47 -38.67
N GLY A 13 44.19 -20.75 -39.01
CA GLY A 13 43.00 -21.50 -38.58
C GLY A 13 42.96 -21.81 -37.07
N LEU A 14 44.13 -22.04 -36.46
CA LEU A 14 44.24 -22.32 -35.02
C LEU A 14 44.01 -21.08 -34.13
N LEU A 15 44.26 -19.87 -34.63
CA LEU A 15 43.98 -18.62 -33.91
C LEU A 15 42.49 -18.26 -33.88
N PHE A 16 41.68 -18.75 -34.82
CA PHE A 16 40.23 -18.55 -34.83
C PHE A 16 39.46 -19.44 -33.86
N LEU A 17 40.07 -20.52 -33.35
CA LEU A 17 39.43 -21.42 -32.39
C LEU A 17 39.54 -20.96 -30.92
N TYR A 18 40.34 -19.92 -30.64
CA TYR A 18 40.53 -19.38 -29.29
C TYR A 18 39.74 -18.10 -28.98
N SER A 19 38.97 -17.58 -29.95
CA SER A 19 38.34 -16.25 -29.83
C SER A 19 36.90 -16.22 -29.31
N CYS A 20 36.33 -17.36 -28.89
CA CYS A 20 35.00 -17.43 -28.30
C CYS A 20 35.06 -17.94 -26.86
N LYS A 21 35.51 -17.10 -25.92
CA LYS A 21 35.08 -17.26 -24.53
C LYS A 21 33.74 -16.54 -24.41
N PRO A 22 32.63 -17.21 -24.07
CA PRO A 22 31.39 -16.52 -23.78
C PRO A 22 31.67 -15.48 -22.70
N LYS A 23 31.32 -14.22 -22.98
CA LYS A 23 31.38 -13.14 -21.99
C LYS A 23 30.62 -13.66 -20.76
N PRO A 24 31.19 -13.63 -19.54
CA PRO A 24 30.45 -14.08 -18.37
C PRO A 24 29.14 -13.28 -18.34
N ALA A 25 28.02 -13.98 -18.46
CA ALA A 25 26.72 -13.36 -18.35
C ALA A 25 26.70 -12.67 -16.99
N ILE A 26 26.40 -11.37 -16.97
CA ILE A 26 26.21 -10.64 -15.72
C ILE A 26 25.09 -11.38 -15.00
N ALA A 27 25.38 -11.92 -13.82
CA ALA A 27 24.37 -12.58 -13.01
C ALA A 27 23.20 -11.60 -12.82
N PRO A 28 21.95 -12.04 -13.02
CA PRO A 28 20.81 -11.14 -12.88
C PRO A 28 20.74 -10.63 -11.44
N LEU A 29 20.32 -9.36 -11.28
CA LEU A 29 20.12 -8.76 -9.96
C LEU A 29 18.97 -9.43 -9.19
N PHE A 30 18.03 -10.04 -9.92
CA PHE A 30 16.84 -10.68 -9.38
C PHE A 30 16.71 -12.10 -9.90
N GLU A 31 16.30 -13.00 -9.02
CA GLU A 31 15.96 -14.38 -9.36
C GLU A 31 14.45 -14.58 -9.24
N LEU A 32 13.88 -15.30 -10.19
CA LEU A 32 12.47 -15.63 -10.18
C LEU A 32 12.18 -16.64 -9.06
N LYS A 33 11.31 -16.25 -8.12
CA LYS A 33 10.82 -17.17 -7.09
C LYS A 33 9.57 -17.89 -7.57
N GLU A 34 9.78 -19.09 -8.11
CA GLU A 34 8.69 -19.96 -8.52
C GLU A 34 7.87 -20.50 -7.33
N ASN A 35 6.57 -20.67 -7.56
CA ASN A 35 5.63 -21.29 -6.63
C ASN A 35 5.64 -20.63 -5.23
N SER A 36 5.78 -19.31 -5.14
CA SER A 36 5.78 -18.60 -3.86
C SER A 36 4.46 -18.77 -3.08
N GLY A 37 3.35 -19.06 -3.76
CA GLY A 37 2.01 -19.09 -3.14
C GLY A 37 1.28 -17.75 -3.20
N ILE A 38 1.97 -16.67 -3.60
CA ILE A 38 1.33 -15.40 -3.96
C ILE A 38 0.65 -15.57 -5.32
N ASN A 39 -0.68 -15.50 -5.33
CA ASN A 39 -1.51 -15.52 -6.53
C ASN A 39 -2.45 -14.31 -6.51
N PHE A 40 -1.87 -13.14 -6.72
CA PHE A 40 -2.56 -11.86 -6.71
C PHE A 40 -2.40 -11.14 -8.05
N TYR A 41 -3.50 -10.55 -8.51
CA TYR A 41 -3.52 -9.69 -9.69
C TYR A 41 -4.57 -8.60 -9.48
N ASN A 42 -4.15 -7.34 -9.55
CA ASN A 42 -5.07 -6.21 -9.53
C ASN A 42 -5.70 -6.04 -10.93
N ASN A 43 -6.76 -6.80 -11.20
CA ASN A 43 -7.41 -6.77 -12.50
C ASN A 43 -8.50 -5.69 -12.55
N ILE A 44 -8.31 -4.72 -13.46
CA ILE A 44 -9.25 -3.62 -13.67
C ILE A 44 -9.98 -3.84 -15.00
N LYS A 45 -11.31 -3.89 -14.96
CA LYS A 45 -12.16 -4.12 -16.12
C LYS A 45 -12.83 -2.82 -16.58
N ASN A 46 -12.42 -2.34 -17.75
CA ASN A 46 -13.03 -1.18 -18.38
C ASN A 46 -14.44 -1.53 -18.90
N SER A 47 -15.40 -0.63 -18.67
CA SER A 47 -16.78 -0.78 -19.16
C SER A 47 -17.29 0.54 -19.75
N ARG A 48 -18.42 0.49 -20.47
CA ARG A 48 -19.05 1.69 -21.04
C ARG A 48 -19.32 2.77 -19.99
N ASP A 49 -19.78 2.36 -18.80
CA ASP A 49 -20.25 3.27 -17.76
C ASP A 49 -19.23 3.50 -16.64
N PHE A 50 -18.13 2.74 -16.61
CA PHE A 50 -17.05 2.91 -15.66
C PHE A 50 -15.69 2.66 -16.31
N ASN A 51 -14.98 3.75 -16.58
CA ASN A 51 -13.71 3.81 -17.30
C ASN A 51 -12.95 5.11 -16.99
N VAL A 52 -11.80 5.31 -17.64
CA VAL A 52 -10.93 6.49 -17.45
C VAL A 52 -11.62 7.83 -17.74
N LEU A 53 -12.63 7.88 -18.61
CA LEU A 53 -13.36 9.12 -18.92
C LEU A 53 -14.38 9.47 -17.84
N THR A 54 -14.94 8.46 -17.16
CA THR A 54 -15.90 8.65 -16.05
C THR A 54 -15.22 8.74 -14.70
N TYR A 55 -14.04 8.14 -14.55
CA TYR A 55 -13.20 8.18 -13.36
C TYR A 55 -11.74 8.37 -13.76
N ARG A 56 -11.18 9.57 -13.58
CA ARG A 56 -9.84 9.90 -14.07
C ARG A 56 -8.70 9.05 -13.47
N ASN A 57 -8.88 8.58 -12.24
CA ASN A 57 -7.87 7.81 -11.49
C ASN A 57 -8.00 6.30 -11.71
N PHE A 58 -8.75 5.87 -12.73
CA PHE A 58 -9.07 4.47 -13.01
C PHE A 58 -7.85 3.56 -13.17
N TYR A 59 -6.69 4.11 -13.51
CA TYR A 59 -5.44 3.36 -13.70
C TYR A 59 -4.33 3.75 -12.70
N ASN A 60 -4.66 4.45 -11.60
CA ASN A 60 -3.66 4.82 -10.59
C ASN A 60 -3.11 3.60 -9.82
N GLY A 61 -3.78 2.45 -9.90
CA GLY A 61 -3.34 1.20 -9.29
C GLY A 61 -3.68 1.11 -7.80
N GLY A 62 -3.00 0.19 -7.13
CA GLY A 62 -3.10 -0.05 -5.69
C GLY A 62 -1.71 -0.14 -5.05
N GLY A 63 -1.69 -0.26 -3.73
CA GLY A 63 -0.53 -0.32 -2.87
C GLY A 63 -0.27 -1.72 -2.31
N VAL A 64 0.95 -1.87 -1.82
CA VAL A 64 1.45 -3.05 -1.13
C VAL A 64 2.06 -2.61 0.21
N ALA A 65 1.75 -3.33 1.28
CA ALA A 65 2.43 -3.19 2.56
C ALA A 65 3.14 -4.50 2.91
N ILE A 66 4.28 -4.38 3.56
CA ILE A 66 5.11 -5.50 4.00
C ILE A 66 5.43 -5.27 5.47
N GLY A 67 5.20 -6.29 6.29
CA GLY A 67 5.38 -6.23 7.73
C GLY A 67 5.21 -7.59 8.37
N ASP A 68 5.72 -7.77 9.58
CA ASP A 68 5.58 -9.00 10.36
C ASP A 68 4.32 -8.91 11.24
N ILE A 69 3.20 -9.47 10.77
CA ILE A 69 1.89 -9.27 11.42
C ILE A 69 1.62 -10.28 12.55
N ASN A 70 2.45 -11.30 12.69
CA ASN A 70 2.34 -12.33 13.73
C ASN A 70 3.59 -12.41 14.63
N SER A 71 4.54 -11.48 14.46
CA SER A 71 5.77 -11.36 15.24
C SER A 71 6.66 -12.60 15.19
N ASP A 72 6.69 -13.31 14.05
CA ASP A 72 7.52 -14.51 13.87
C ASP A 72 8.89 -14.25 13.20
N GLY A 73 9.18 -12.98 12.89
CA GLY A 73 10.40 -12.52 12.24
C GLY A 73 10.38 -12.63 10.72
N LEU A 74 9.25 -13.04 10.11
CA LEU A 74 9.08 -13.13 8.67
C LEU A 74 8.24 -11.97 8.14
N ALA A 75 8.63 -11.47 6.96
CA ALA A 75 7.89 -10.42 6.29
C ALA A 75 6.65 -11.00 5.59
N ASP A 76 5.46 -10.58 6.02
CA ASP A 76 4.17 -10.83 5.40
C ASP A 76 3.82 -9.75 4.37
N VAL A 77 2.83 -10.02 3.52
CA VAL A 77 2.51 -9.12 2.40
C VAL A 77 1.01 -8.87 2.33
N PHE A 78 0.62 -7.60 2.26
CA PHE A 78 -0.74 -7.17 2.00
C PHE A 78 -0.82 -6.43 0.67
N PHE A 79 -1.74 -6.84 -0.20
CA PHE A 79 -2.05 -6.18 -1.46
C PHE A 79 -3.44 -5.56 -1.42
N THR A 80 -3.54 -4.33 -1.92
CA THR A 80 -4.84 -3.70 -2.19
C THR A 80 -5.29 -3.96 -3.62
N ALA A 81 -6.59 -4.02 -3.84
CA ALA A 81 -7.19 -4.18 -5.16
C ALA A 81 -8.26 -3.12 -5.43
N ASN A 82 -8.28 -2.60 -6.66
CA ASN A 82 -9.22 -1.54 -7.04
C ASN A 82 -10.64 -2.08 -7.32
N MET A 83 -10.75 -3.29 -7.88
CA MET A 83 -12.03 -3.93 -8.25
C MET A 83 -12.21 -5.34 -7.64
N GLY A 84 -11.22 -5.81 -6.88
CA GLY A 84 -11.18 -7.15 -6.31
C GLY A 84 -11.01 -7.13 -4.80
N PRO A 85 -10.91 -8.31 -4.16
CA PRO A 85 -10.55 -8.40 -2.75
C PRO A 85 -9.10 -7.94 -2.54
N ASN A 86 -8.88 -7.18 -1.47
CA ASN A 86 -7.55 -7.05 -0.87
C ASN A 86 -7.05 -8.43 -0.43
N LYS A 87 -5.74 -8.66 -0.46
CA LYS A 87 -5.14 -9.95 -0.14
C LYS A 87 -4.05 -9.84 0.91
N LEU A 88 -4.15 -10.61 1.98
CA LEU A 88 -3.15 -10.77 3.02
C LEU A 88 -2.50 -12.16 2.92
N TYR A 89 -1.18 -12.17 2.77
CA TYR A 89 -0.37 -13.36 2.62
C TYR A 89 0.58 -13.51 3.80
N LEU A 90 0.43 -14.61 4.53
CA LEU A 90 1.31 -14.97 5.64
C LEU A 90 2.52 -15.74 5.12
N ASN A 91 3.72 -15.31 5.47
CA ASN A 91 4.96 -15.96 5.12
C ASN A 91 5.19 -17.19 6.00
N LYS A 92 5.30 -18.36 5.38
CA LYS A 92 5.57 -19.65 6.04
C LYS A 92 7.06 -19.99 6.05
N GLY A 93 7.91 -19.05 5.68
CA GLY A 93 9.35 -19.21 5.52
C GLY A 93 9.75 -19.54 4.07
N ASN A 94 11.03 -19.32 3.74
CA ASN A 94 11.59 -19.60 2.41
C ASN A 94 10.84 -18.94 1.23
N LEU A 95 10.21 -17.78 1.48
CA LEU A 95 9.35 -17.05 0.53
C LEU A 95 8.21 -17.94 0.01
N LYS A 96 7.61 -18.73 0.89
CA LYS A 96 6.36 -19.47 0.67
C LYS A 96 5.26 -18.80 1.47
N PHE A 97 4.15 -18.50 0.83
CA PHE A 97 3.08 -17.67 1.36
C PHE A 97 1.76 -18.42 1.34
N GLU A 98 0.96 -18.24 2.39
CA GLU A 98 -0.42 -18.70 2.51
C GLU A 98 -1.36 -17.49 2.41
N ASP A 99 -2.37 -17.56 1.53
CA ASP A 99 -3.45 -16.57 1.52
C ASP A 99 -4.33 -16.77 2.77
N ILE A 100 -4.27 -15.81 3.70
CA ILE A 100 -5.05 -15.82 4.94
C ILE A 100 -6.17 -14.77 4.94
N SER A 101 -6.43 -14.11 3.80
CA SER A 101 -7.31 -12.93 3.71
C SER A 101 -8.67 -13.15 4.37
N GLU A 102 -9.39 -14.19 3.96
CA GLU A 102 -10.73 -14.48 4.49
C GLU A 102 -10.67 -14.87 5.97
N LYS A 103 -9.67 -15.66 6.37
CA LYS A 103 -9.48 -16.07 7.78
C LYS A 103 -9.22 -14.85 8.66
N ALA A 104 -8.44 -13.89 8.17
CA ALA A 104 -8.10 -12.66 8.87
C ALA A 104 -9.20 -11.58 8.83
N GLY A 105 -10.29 -11.80 8.09
CA GLY A 105 -11.43 -10.89 8.01
C GLY A 105 -11.43 -9.93 6.80
N PHE A 106 -10.49 -10.07 5.88
CA PHE A 106 -10.43 -9.27 4.64
C PHE A 106 -11.32 -9.90 3.56
N ILE A 107 -12.54 -9.40 3.46
CA ILE A 107 -13.51 -9.77 2.43
C ILE A 107 -13.63 -8.67 1.37
N ASN A 108 -14.10 -9.01 0.18
CA ASN A 108 -14.36 -8.03 -0.87
C ASN A 108 -15.58 -7.16 -0.52
N LYS A 109 -15.34 -5.88 -0.21
CA LYS A 109 -16.39 -4.88 0.05
C LYS A 109 -16.81 -4.09 -1.19
N GLY A 110 -16.21 -4.35 -2.35
CA GLY A 110 -16.44 -3.60 -3.59
C GLY A 110 -15.84 -2.19 -3.60
N LYS A 111 -15.02 -1.85 -2.59
CA LYS A 111 -14.38 -0.54 -2.44
C LYS A 111 -13.12 -0.46 -3.32
N TRP A 112 -12.81 0.73 -3.82
CA TRP A 112 -11.64 0.98 -4.67
C TRP A 112 -10.41 1.27 -3.79
N ALA A 113 -9.75 0.21 -3.32
CA ALA A 113 -8.59 0.34 -2.44
C ALA A 113 -7.40 0.91 -3.21
N THR A 114 -6.65 1.81 -2.58
CA THR A 114 -5.52 2.53 -3.17
C THR A 114 -4.25 2.30 -2.37
N GLY A 115 -4.09 2.95 -1.23
CA GLY A 115 -2.92 2.84 -0.37
C GLY A 115 -3.10 1.81 0.75
N VAL A 116 -2.00 1.29 1.26
CA VAL A 116 -1.99 0.50 2.49
C VAL A 116 -0.73 0.77 3.28
N VAL A 117 -0.86 0.89 4.60
CA VAL A 117 0.25 1.05 5.54
C VAL A 117 0.14 -0.02 6.63
N MET A 118 1.30 -0.54 7.04
CA MET A 118 1.43 -1.36 8.26
C MET A 118 2.21 -0.56 9.29
N ALA A 119 1.62 -0.33 10.45
CA ALA A 119 2.22 0.40 11.58
C ALA A 119 1.57 -0.05 12.89
N ASP A 120 2.31 -0.03 14.00
CA ASP A 120 1.77 -0.26 15.34
C ASP A 120 1.14 1.06 15.84
N ILE A 121 -0.14 1.29 15.50
CA ILE A 121 -0.80 2.59 15.68
C ILE A 121 -1.21 2.81 17.14
N ASN A 122 -1.46 1.72 17.87
CA ASN A 122 -1.87 1.77 19.28
C ASN A 122 -0.75 1.40 20.27
N HIS A 123 0.48 1.20 19.78
CA HIS A 123 1.68 0.82 20.53
C HIS A 123 1.54 -0.47 21.34
N ASP A 124 0.82 -1.44 20.79
CA ASP A 124 0.56 -2.69 21.48
C ASP A 124 1.55 -3.81 21.13
N GLY A 125 2.52 -3.50 20.26
CA GLY A 125 3.56 -4.37 19.75
C GLY A 125 3.18 -5.16 18.50
N LEU A 126 1.97 -4.98 17.97
CA LEU A 126 1.46 -5.66 16.79
C LEU A 126 1.25 -4.66 15.65
N LEU A 127 1.61 -5.05 14.42
CA LEU A 127 1.35 -4.21 13.26
C LEU A 127 -0.15 -4.20 12.92
N ASP A 128 -0.73 -3.02 12.96
CA ASP A 128 -2.06 -2.72 12.43
C ASP A 128 -2.00 -2.47 10.92
N ILE A 129 -3.15 -2.50 10.25
CA ILE A 129 -3.24 -2.28 8.80
C ILE A 129 -4.20 -1.12 8.51
N TYR A 130 -3.68 -0.04 7.93
CA TYR A 130 -4.49 1.07 7.46
C TYR A 130 -4.68 1.00 5.94
N VAL A 131 -5.93 0.93 5.47
CA VAL A 131 -6.28 0.83 4.04
C VAL A 131 -6.96 2.11 3.58
N CYS A 132 -6.37 2.73 2.56
CA CYS A 132 -6.91 3.92 1.92
C CYS A 132 -7.84 3.56 0.77
N TYR A 133 -8.85 4.40 0.53
CA TYR A 133 -9.75 4.27 -0.60
C TYR A 133 -9.86 5.59 -1.37
N ALA A 134 -9.88 5.50 -2.70
CA ALA A 134 -10.21 6.60 -3.58
C ALA A 134 -10.98 6.06 -4.78
N GLY A 135 -12.25 6.41 -4.93
CA GLY A 135 -13.07 5.93 -6.03
C GLY A 135 -14.23 6.85 -6.32
N TYR A 136 -15.01 6.57 -7.35
CA TYR A 136 -16.35 7.14 -7.44
C TYR A 136 -17.29 6.05 -7.92
N GLN A 137 -17.91 5.37 -6.97
CA GLN A 137 -18.99 4.42 -7.23
C GLN A 137 -20.19 4.80 -6.38
N LYS A 138 -21.31 5.04 -7.05
CA LYS A 138 -22.55 5.43 -6.41
C LYS A 138 -23.01 4.31 -5.46
N GLY A 139 -23.26 4.66 -4.19
CA GLY A 139 -23.73 3.72 -3.17
C GLY A 139 -22.64 2.85 -2.54
N ILE A 140 -21.36 3.11 -2.86
CA ILE A 140 -20.23 2.47 -2.21
C ILE A 140 -19.59 3.48 -1.27
N ASP A 141 -19.48 3.11 0.00
CA ASP A 141 -18.71 3.86 0.99
C ASP A 141 -17.22 3.86 0.63
N GLN A 142 -16.54 4.98 0.89
CA GLN A 142 -15.12 5.18 0.58
C GLN A 142 -14.31 5.62 1.77
N GLN A 143 -14.88 5.48 2.97
CA GLN A 143 -14.12 5.74 4.18
C GLN A 143 -12.88 4.84 4.23
N ASN A 144 -11.75 5.40 4.61
CA ASN A 144 -10.57 4.61 4.96
C ASN A 144 -10.88 3.65 6.11
N GLU A 145 -10.13 2.55 6.16
CA GLU A 145 -10.35 1.49 7.15
C GLU A 145 -9.06 1.25 7.94
N LEU A 146 -9.20 1.14 9.26
CA LEU A 146 -8.10 0.85 10.17
C LEU A 146 -8.36 -0.50 10.82
N TYR A 147 -7.53 -1.46 10.52
CA TYR A 147 -7.62 -2.81 11.04
C TYR A 147 -6.64 -2.98 12.20
N ILE A 148 -7.16 -2.90 13.43
CA ILE A 148 -6.39 -3.15 14.65
C ILE A 148 -6.10 -4.64 14.78
N ASN A 149 -4.82 -4.99 14.97
CA ASN A 149 -4.37 -6.37 15.11
C ASN A 149 -4.66 -6.89 16.52
N ASN A 150 -5.54 -7.89 16.62
CA ASN A 150 -5.89 -8.48 17.92
C ASN A 150 -4.93 -9.62 18.34
N GLY A 151 -3.90 -9.87 17.54
CA GLY A 151 -2.96 -10.98 17.72
C GLY A 151 -3.51 -12.32 17.20
N ILE A 152 -2.82 -13.40 17.58
CA ILE A 152 -3.19 -14.77 17.21
C ILE A 152 -4.34 -15.23 18.11
N SER A 153 -5.51 -15.41 17.52
CA SER A 153 -6.67 -15.97 18.24
C SER A 153 -6.92 -17.42 17.81
N SER A 154 -7.12 -18.30 18.80
CA SER A 154 -7.67 -19.64 18.60
C SER A 154 -9.20 -19.66 18.62
N SER A 155 -9.86 -18.51 18.88
CA SER A 155 -11.31 -18.40 18.95
C SER A 155 -11.90 -17.79 17.66
N PRO A 156 -12.99 -18.35 17.11
CA PRO A 156 -13.75 -17.72 16.03
C PRO A 156 -14.39 -16.38 16.41
N SER A 157 -14.53 -16.07 17.70
CA SER A 157 -15.30 -14.91 18.21
C SER A 157 -14.48 -13.64 18.48
N GLY A 158 -13.17 -13.62 18.20
CA GLY A 158 -12.34 -12.40 18.31
C GLY A 158 -12.04 -11.91 19.73
N GLU A 159 -12.59 -12.53 20.76
CA GLU A 159 -12.32 -12.16 22.16
C GLU A 159 -11.20 -13.03 22.75
N GLY A 160 -10.03 -12.42 23.00
CA GLY A 160 -9.01 -12.97 23.88
C GLY A 160 -7.57 -12.70 23.43
N ARG A 161 -6.87 -11.80 24.15
CA ARG A 161 -5.40 -11.82 24.27
C ARG A 161 -5.05 -12.94 25.26
N GLY A 162 -4.59 -14.08 24.75
CA GLY A 162 -4.11 -15.19 25.57
C GLY A 162 -2.93 -15.89 24.92
N ASP A 163 -1.87 -16.14 25.68
CA ASP A 163 -0.77 -17.00 25.27
C ASP A 163 -1.30 -18.44 25.15
N PHE A 164 -1.41 -18.92 23.91
CA PHE A 164 -1.87 -20.28 23.59
C PHE A 164 -0.73 -21.19 23.10
N SER A 165 0.53 -20.83 23.39
CA SER A 165 1.71 -21.57 22.94
C SER A 165 1.75 -23.05 23.39
N SER A 166 0.88 -23.49 24.31
CA SER A 166 0.85 -24.85 24.87
C SER A 166 -0.39 -25.69 24.57
N SER A 167 -1.34 -25.26 23.73
CA SER A 167 -2.60 -26.02 23.51
C SER A 167 -2.56 -26.90 22.24
N PRO A 168 -2.89 -28.21 22.29
CA PRO A 168 -2.81 -29.12 21.13
C PRO A 168 -3.88 -28.92 20.04
N LEU A 169 -4.75 -27.91 20.14
CA LEU A 169 -5.86 -27.64 19.19
C LEU A 169 -5.55 -26.49 18.21
N VAL A 170 -4.28 -26.35 17.80
CA VAL A 170 -3.74 -25.22 17.00
C VAL A 170 -4.30 -25.10 15.57
N GLU A 171 -5.06 -26.08 15.04
CA GLU A 171 -5.52 -26.05 13.64
C GLU A 171 -6.45 -24.88 13.26
N ARG A 172 -6.96 -24.10 14.23
CA ARG A 172 -7.82 -22.92 13.99
C ARG A 172 -7.23 -21.58 14.42
N ALA A 173 -5.99 -21.57 14.91
CA ALA A 173 -5.34 -20.33 15.35
C ALA A 173 -4.91 -19.48 14.14
N GLY A 174 -5.15 -18.17 14.19
CA GLY A 174 -4.68 -17.24 13.18
C GLY A 174 -4.81 -15.79 13.60
N VAL A 175 -4.08 -14.90 12.92
CA VAL A 175 -4.16 -13.45 13.14
C VAL A 175 -5.58 -12.96 12.81
N ARG A 176 -6.09 -12.02 13.60
CA ARG A 176 -7.43 -11.42 13.45
C ARG A 176 -7.35 -9.91 13.59
N PHE A 177 -8.18 -9.21 12.81
CA PHE A 177 -8.24 -7.77 12.82
C PHE A 177 -9.63 -7.23 13.17
N THR A 178 -9.67 -6.09 13.82
CA THR A 178 -10.90 -5.33 14.13
C THR A 178 -10.87 -4.00 13.39
N GLU A 179 -11.83 -3.78 12.49
CA GLU A 179 -11.98 -2.48 11.82
C GLU A 179 -12.41 -1.42 12.86
N SER A 180 -11.66 -0.32 12.95
CA SER A 180 -11.76 0.70 14.00
C SER A 180 -11.54 2.13 13.49
N ALA A 181 -11.59 2.40 12.18
CA ALA A 181 -11.24 3.72 11.64
C ALA A 181 -12.10 4.84 12.24
N GLU A 182 -13.42 4.65 12.34
CA GLU A 182 -14.32 5.64 12.96
C GLU A 182 -14.02 5.85 14.44
N LEU A 183 -13.65 4.78 15.16
CA LEU A 183 -13.25 4.87 16.56
C LEU A 183 -11.99 5.72 16.72
N TYR A 184 -11.05 5.69 15.79
CA TYR A 184 -9.82 6.48 15.87
C TYR A 184 -9.94 7.85 15.17
N GLY A 185 -11.02 8.13 14.44
CA GLY A 185 -11.13 9.35 13.62
C GLY A 185 -10.34 9.29 12.31
N LEU A 186 -9.98 8.09 11.86
CA LEU A 186 -9.20 7.83 10.65
C LEU A 186 -10.07 7.38 9.46
N ASN A 187 -11.39 7.43 9.58
CA ASN A 187 -12.35 7.09 8.53
C ASN A 187 -12.57 8.25 7.53
N ASP A 188 -11.48 8.85 7.04
CA ASP A 188 -11.56 9.91 6.01
C ASP A 188 -12.28 9.37 4.78
N ASN A 189 -13.25 10.15 4.28
CA ASN A 189 -14.04 9.84 3.09
C ASN A 189 -13.57 10.62 1.86
N GLY A 190 -12.41 11.29 1.97
CA GLY A 190 -11.68 11.87 0.87
C GLY A 190 -11.22 10.82 -0.13
N TYR A 191 -10.77 11.26 -1.31
CA TYR A 191 -10.11 10.37 -2.25
C TYR A 191 -8.67 10.08 -1.81
N THR A 192 -8.53 9.36 -0.70
CA THR A 192 -7.23 9.07 -0.09
C THR A 192 -6.43 8.11 -0.95
N THR A 193 -5.22 8.52 -1.30
CA THR A 193 -4.32 7.73 -2.14
C THR A 193 -3.31 6.94 -1.31
N HIS A 194 -2.80 7.53 -0.24
CA HIS A 194 -1.90 6.91 0.71
C HIS A 194 -1.87 7.73 2.00
N ALA A 195 -1.27 7.18 3.04
CA ALA A 195 -0.98 7.85 4.29
C ALA A 195 0.43 7.48 4.75
N SER A 196 0.96 8.21 5.73
CA SER A 196 2.15 7.81 6.48
C SER A 196 1.94 8.10 7.95
N PHE A 197 2.37 7.16 8.79
CA PHE A 197 2.33 7.30 10.24
C PHE A 197 3.73 7.59 10.78
N PHE A 198 3.86 8.63 11.62
CA PHE A 198 5.13 9.08 12.20
C PHE A 198 4.86 10.05 13.35
N ASP A 199 5.75 10.10 14.33
CA ASP A 199 5.69 10.99 15.50
C ASP A 199 6.23 12.38 15.10
N TYR A 200 5.36 13.32 14.70
CA TYR A 200 5.82 14.61 14.17
C TYR A 200 6.14 15.64 15.26
N ASP A 201 5.54 15.50 16.45
CA ASP A 201 5.73 16.42 17.57
C ASP A 201 6.51 15.84 18.76
N LEU A 202 7.01 14.62 18.60
CA LEU A 202 7.91 13.93 19.52
C LEU A 202 7.26 13.62 20.88
N ASP A 203 5.94 13.42 20.89
CA ASP A 203 5.21 13.02 22.10
C ASP A 203 5.17 11.49 22.30
N GLY A 204 5.71 10.76 21.32
CA GLY A 204 5.89 9.32 21.34
C GLY A 204 4.73 8.54 20.74
N ASP A 205 3.68 9.20 20.24
CA ASP A 205 2.63 8.57 19.44
C ASP A 205 2.70 8.87 17.94
N LEU A 206 2.13 7.95 17.16
CA LEU A 206 2.16 8.07 15.71
C LEU A 206 1.01 8.98 15.27
N ASP A 207 1.37 10.10 14.67
CA ASP A 207 0.47 10.96 13.91
C ASP A 207 0.29 10.46 12.48
N CYS A 208 -0.66 11.04 11.75
CA CYS A 208 -0.98 10.60 10.39
C CYS A 208 -0.94 11.75 9.38
N PHE A 209 -0.09 11.63 8.36
CA PHE A 209 -0.18 12.48 7.18
C PHE A 209 -0.86 11.74 6.04
N MET A 210 -1.99 12.25 5.57
CA MET A 210 -2.80 11.69 4.50
C MET A 210 -2.67 12.51 3.22
N ILE A 211 -2.52 11.81 2.09
CA ILE A 211 -2.50 12.43 0.78
C ILE A 211 -3.74 12.06 -0.02
N ASN A 212 -4.45 13.10 -0.46
CA ASN A 212 -5.72 12.97 -1.16
C ASN A 212 -5.59 13.38 -2.62
N ASN A 213 -6.49 12.84 -3.43
CA ASN A 213 -6.77 13.36 -4.75
C ASN A 213 -7.92 14.36 -4.67
N SER A 214 -7.83 15.37 -5.52
CA SER A 214 -8.91 16.33 -5.70
C SER A 214 -10.20 15.65 -6.17
N PHE A 215 -11.35 16.17 -5.73
CA PHE A 215 -12.65 15.85 -6.30
C PHE A 215 -12.91 16.58 -7.63
N ILE A 216 -12.09 17.60 -7.94
CA ILE A 216 -12.28 18.50 -9.08
C ILE A 216 -11.37 18.11 -10.26
N PRO A 217 -11.92 17.95 -11.47
CA PRO A 217 -11.15 17.88 -12.71
C PRO A 217 -10.36 19.17 -12.98
N VAL A 218 -9.06 19.07 -13.27
CA VAL A 218 -8.19 20.26 -13.48
C VAL A 218 -8.74 21.21 -14.54
N ASN A 219 -9.38 20.67 -15.58
CA ASN A 219 -9.97 21.45 -16.67
C ASN A 219 -11.21 22.28 -16.26
N THR A 220 -11.74 22.09 -15.05
CA THR A 220 -12.82 22.91 -14.48
C THR A 220 -12.30 24.01 -13.55
N LEU A 221 -10.99 23.99 -13.26
CA LEU A 221 -10.32 25.05 -12.54
C LEU A 221 -10.07 26.20 -13.54
N ASN A 222 -10.85 27.27 -13.42
CA ASN A 222 -10.61 28.52 -14.17
C ASN A 222 -9.27 29.16 -13.77
N TYR A 223 -8.93 30.33 -14.35
CA TYR A 223 -7.75 31.13 -13.99
C TYR A 223 -7.81 31.79 -12.59
N ALA A 224 -8.48 31.18 -11.63
CA ALA A 224 -8.58 31.70 -10.27
C ALA A 224 -7.27 31.38 -9.51
N ASN A 225 -6.63 32.41 -8.95
CA ASN A 225 -5.46 32.23 -8.09
C ASN A 225 -5.91 31.86 -6.66
N THR A 226 -6.36 30.62 -6.50
CA THR A 226 -6.81 30.05 -5.22
C THR A 226 -5.75 29.17 -4.59
N ARG A 227 -4.48 29.34 -5.02
CA ARG A 227 -3.36 28.53 -4.53
C ARG A 227 -3.29 28.53 -3.02
N ASP A 228 -3.47 29.70 -2.40
CA ASP A 228 -3.24 29.88 -0.97
C ASP A 228 -4.50 29.63 -0.11
N LEU A 229 -5.65 29.29 -0.71
CA LEU A 229 -6.90 29.00 -0.01
C LEU A 229 -7.00 27.52 0.37
N PRO A 230 -7.33 27.18 1.63
CA PRO A 230 -7.66 25.81 2.05
C PRO A 230 -8.82 25.23 1.26
N SER A 231 -8.82 23.91 1.02
CA SER A 231 -9.77 23.20 0.16
C SER A 231 -11.25 23.46 0.52
N GLU A 232 -11.52 23.68 1.80
CA GLU A 232 -12.83 23.92 2.40
C GLU A 232 -13.37 25.33 2.10
N GLU A 233 -12.48 26.28 1.79
CA GLU A 233 -12.81 27.69 1.53
C GLU A 233 -12.96 28.02 0.04
N TRP A 234 -12.72 27.04 -0.84
CA TRP A 234 -12.86 27.26 -2.27
C TRP A 234 -14.31 27.58 -2.65
N PRO A 235 -14.55 28.51 -3.61
CA PRO A 235 -15.89 28.90 -4.05
C PRO A 235 -16.49 27.87 -5.01
N VAL A 236 -16.62 26.63 -4.55
CA VAL A 236 -17.17 25.47 -5.25
C VAL A 236 -18.31 24.86 -4.44
N ALA A 237 -19.12 23.99 -5.05
CA ALA A 237 -20.16 23.28 -4.32
C ALA A 237 -19.56 22.43 -3.19
N ASP A 238 -20.25 22.29 -2.06
CA ASP A 238 -19.67 21.66 -0.86
C ASP A 238 -19.23 20.21 -1.08
N PHE A 239 -19.92 19.46 -1.95
CA PHE A 239 -19.53 18.10 -2.31
C PHE A 239 -18.22 18.00 -3.11
N LEU A 240 -17.69 19.12 -3.59
CA LEU A 240 -16.41 19.21 -4.28
C LEU A 240 -15.27 19.65 -3.36
N LYS A 241 -15.55 20.01 -2.11
CA LYS A 241 -14.54 20.37 -1.10
C LYS A 241 -13.96 19.11 -0.43
N GLY A 242 -12.82 19.23 0.25
CA GLY A 242 -12.24 18.14 1.06
C GLY A 242 -11.24 17.24 0.32
N GLY A 243 -10.60 17.73 -0.74
CA GLY A 243 -9.63 16.96 -1.54
C GLY A 243 -8.16 17.27 -1.24
N GLY A 244 -7.89 18.12 -0.26
CA GLY A 244 -6.52 18.47 0.13
C GLY A 244 -5.87 17.42 1.04
N ASN A 245 -4.55 17.49 1.15
CA ASN A 245 -3.79 16.64 2.07
C ASN A 245 -4.07 17.04 3.52
N ARG A 246 -3.96 16.10 4.45
CA ARG A 246 -4.22 16.35 5.87
C ARG A 246 -3.05 15.91 6.73
N LEU A 247 -2.77 16.67 7.79
CA LEU A 247 -1.99 16.19 8.92
C LEU A 247 -2.93 16.06 10.11
N LEU A 248 -2.99 14.85 10.67
CA LEU A 248 -3.81 14.53 11.81
C LEU A 248 -2.90 14.23 13.01
N LYS A 249 -3.04 15.02 14.06
CA LYS A 249 -2.38 14.77 15.34
C LYS A 249 -3.12 13.65 16.08
N ASN A 250 -2.39 12.68 16.62
CA ASN A 250 -2.97 11.69 17.51
C ASN A 250 -3.04 12.26 18.94
N GLU A 251 -4.20 12.15 19.56
CA GLU A 251 -4.43 12.51 20.96
C GLU A 251 -5.08 11.33 21.67
N ASN A 252 -4.26 10.47 22.28
CA ASN A 252 -4.72 9.29 23.02
C ASN A 252 -5.61 8.34 22.18
N GLY A 253 -5.19 8.06 20.94
CA GLY A 253 -5.92 7.17 20.02
C GLY A 253 -7.05 7.87 19.25
N LYS A 254 -7.08 9.21 19.24
CA LYS A 254 -8.02 10.02 18.46
C LYS A 254 -7.25 10.97 17.55
N TYR A 255 -7.45 10.82 16.25
CA TYR A 255 -6.80 11.64 15.23
C TYR A 255 -7.59 12.91 14.97
N ILE A 256 -6.94 14.06 15.14
CA ILE A 256 -7.51 15.40 15.05
C ILE A 256 -6.80 16.17 13.93
N ASP A 257 -7.56 16.77 13.03
CA ASP A 257 -7.01 17.54 11.91
C ASP A 257 -6.34 18.84 12.38
N VAL A 258 -5.02 18.91 12.22
CA VAL A 258 -4.15 20.06 12.57
C VAL A 258 -3.51 20.69 11.34
N THR A 259 -4.04 20.40 10.15
CA THR A 259 -3.44 20.78 8.86
C THR A 259 -3.21 22.29 8.75
N ASN A 260 -4.20 23.09 9.15
CA ASN A 260 -4.10 24.55 9.10
C ASN A 260 -3.11 25.13 10.12
N GLU A 261 -3.04 24.53 11.31
CA GLU A 261 -2.21 25.01 12.42
C GLU A 261 -0.72 24.77 12.15
N THR A 262 -0.41 23.71 11.42
CA THR A 262 0.96 23.32 11.04
C THR A 262 1.47 24.00 9.77
N GLY A 263 0.63 24.82 9.12
CA GLY A 263 0.98 25.54 7.90
C GLY A 263 1.09 24.64 6.66
N ILE A 264 0.61 23.39 6.74
CA ILE A 264 0.53 22.50 5.58
C ILE A 264 -0.54 23.03 4.64
N HIS A 265 -0.14 23.21 3.38
CA HIS A 265 -1.04 23.76 2.38
C HIS A 265 -1.98 22.69 1.82
N SER A 266 -3.23 22.70 2.28
CA SER A 266 -4.28 21.77 1.85
C SER A 266 -5.09 22.34 0.69
N SER A 267 -4.50 22.35 -0.51
CA SER A 267 -5.16 22.87 -1.70
C SER A 267 -6.18 21.88 -2.27
N LEU A 268 -7.27 22.41 -2.85
CA LEU A 268 -8.22 21.59 -3.59
C LEU A 268 -7.64 21.00 -4.89
N ILE A 269 -6.46 21.45 -5.31
CA ILE A 269 -5.69 20.87 -6.42
C ILE A 269 -4.64 19.88 -5.89
N SER A 270 -5.02 18.98 -4.98
CA SER A 270 -4.11 17.91 -4.56
C SER A 270 -4.11 16.74 -5.54
N PHE A 271 -2.92 16.25 -5.85
CA PHE A 271 -2.64 15.06 -6.66
C PHE A 271 -1.66 14.15 -5.94
N GLY A 272 -2.04 13.70 -4.74
CA GLY A 272 -1.29 12.69 -4.03
C GLY A 272 -1.15 11.40 -4.84
N LEU A 273 0.05 10.84 -4.93
CA LEU A 273 0.29 9.51 -5.49
C LEU A 273 0.92 8.57 -4.46
N GLY A 274 1.91 9.06 -3.72
CA GLY A 274 2.58 8.34 -2.66
C GLY A 274 3.27 9.33 -1.72
N VAL A 275 3.41 8.94 -0.47
CA VAL A 275 4.18 9.66 0.54
C VAL A 275 5.19 8.71 1.17
N THR A 276 6.35 9.24 1.53
CA THR A 276 7.38 8.55 2.29
C THR A 276 7.94 9.52 3.31
N VAL A 277 8.25 9.01 4.49
CA VAL A 277 8.85 9.77 5.59
C VAL A 277 10.26 9.24 5.80
N GLY A 278 11.21 10.14 6.01
CA GLY A 278 12.59 9.81 6.29
C GLY A 278 13.21 10.86 7.20
N ASP A 279 13.90 10.39 8.23
CA ASP A 279 14.75 11.22 9.05
C ASP A 279 16.12 11.38 8.35
N VAL A 280 16.56 12.62 8.19
CA VAL A 280 17.80 12.97 7.50
C VAL A 280 18.90 13.45 8.44
N ASN A 281 18.60 13.64 9.73
CA ASN A 281 19.54 14.21 10.68
C ASN A 281 19.69 13.44 11.99
N GLY A 282 18.77 12.55 12.35
CA GLY A 282 18.75 11.93 13.67
C GLY A 282 18.74 12.95 14.80
#